data_AF-A0A7S4RNZ4-F1
#
_entry.id   AF-A0A7S4RNZ4-F1
#
_cell.length_a   1.000
_cell.length_b   1.000
_cell.length_c   1.000
_cell.angle_alpha   90.00
_cell.angle_beta   90.00
_cell.angle_gamma   90.00
#
_symmetry.space_group_name_H-M   'P 1'
#
loop_
_entity.id
_entity.type
_entity.pdbx_description
1 polymer ?
#
loop_
_entity_poly.entity_id
_entity_poly.type
_entity_poly.pdbx_seq_one_letter_code
_entity_poly.pdbx_strand_id
1 'polypeptide(L)'
;FLQERSSLEGQMSRFFLTVLLLLPCTGASKKKPPPGGLAGIPGLGGLGGGPPWRKAIDKVFTDACAMNKGRPSVFCFPDKKELIEALQVEQYGLELTDETFLMDLHVVVEQLLQWPPSWTDLTDVLSPKRAWTRAFCDKIIGSSWYQAVPLVRKSFISPRQTLVQLERDSPHLVAGMKRWLDTLRDSKDSQTRRLVKEFKESDMVDAKNKSVRARPMMRLMQHVHAKAVQHIMGKACKGSSLAHDKFKTGDSNGLTLLHHAASLGDAEGARAILRALPKAERALLAARRDTGGYTAEDWARLGDFPELLESIRGLAGQAKDADGVGAPEDPRKLFPAAVAGDSTGTSQCRSDSSSASCSATNGGWSQPTDADVPPEWMPSLDSPCDADTIDVAQFDFETFMRHYVLHPRPLLVRGGVQMPAHVLESYTRAGLLEAAGEQKVSAERFPEAKGYDGSKPVKKLLREYVESLGDRSGLSMAKKKLHYVYARLPKEEVALNFSTTMPDILAGRVEHGGTHFYLGGVLMGTPPQHHGPATDSLVHGRKLWLLEPPGRELIVHQAAYDYFVRTGGAPGSLRCLQQAGDVLFVPRAWTYGTLCIGDCVGALHHFSHKQWDLRE
;
A
#
# COMPACT_ATOMS: atom_id res chain seq x y z
N PHE A 1 -1.68 36.66 33.52
CA PHE A 1 -0.80 37.24 32.50
C PHE A 1 -0.08 36.09 31.82
N LEU A 2 -0.78 35.37 30.93
CA LEU A 2 -0.94 35.62 29.48
C LEU A 2 0.06 34.75 28.70
N GLN A 3 -0.53 33.87 27.88
CA GLN A 3 -0.02 33.35 26.60
C GLN A 3 0.82 32.06 26.63
N GLU A 4 0.14 30.93 26.47
CA GLU A 4 0.40 30.00 25.36
C GLU A 4 -0.79 29.04 25.17
N ARG A 5 -1.69 29.42 24.25
CA ARG A 5 -2.69 28.57 23.61
C ARG A 5 -2.16 28.30 22.20
N SER A 6 -1.66 27.10 21.91
CA SER A 6 -1.70 26.44 20.59
C SER A 6 -0.84 25.16 20.56
N SER A 7 -1.37 24.03 21.03
CA SER A 7 -0.97 22.71 20.52
C SER A 7 -1.93 21.62 21.03
N LEU A 8 -3.11 21.50 20.42
CA LEU A 8 -4.03 20.38 20.69
C LEU A 8 -4.59 19.71 19.41
N GLU A 9 -4.06 20.04 18.23
CA GLU A 9 -4.52 19.48 16.94
C GLU A 9 -3.71 18.26 16.43
N GLY A 10 -2.81 17.69 17.24
CA GLY A 10 -1.86 16.66 16.77
C GLY A 10 -2.12 15.20 17.17
N GLN A 11 -3.18 14.88 17.94
CA GLN A 11 -3.35 13.53 18.53
C GLN A 11 -4.53 12.70 18.00
N MET A 12 -5.34 13.21 17.07
CA MET A 12 -6.63 12.58 16.73
C MET A 12 -6.63 11.49 15.64
N SER A 13 -5.53 11.24 14.93
CA SER A 13 -5.53 10.24 13.83
C SER A 13 -4.96 8.85 14.20
N ARG A 14 -4.74 8.54 15.48
CA ARG A 14 -3.99 7.33 15.91
C ARG A 14 -4.81 6.13 16.39
N PHE A 15 -6.14 6.10 16.30
CA PHE A 15 -6.92 5.02 16.93
C PHE A 15 -7.79 4.11 16.05
N PHE A 16 -7.84 4.28 14.72
CA PHE A 16 -8.53 3.32 13.86
C PHE A 16 -7.81 3.17 12.52
N LEU A 17 -6.85 2.25 12.43
CA LEU A 17 -6.48 1.58 11.17
C LEU A 17 -5.48 0.45 11.46
N THR A 18 -5.98 -0.80 11.53
CA THR A 18 -5.35 -2.07 11.09
C THR A 18 -6.23 -3.21 11.61
N VAL A 19 -7.26 -3.61 10.85
CA VAL A 19 -7.86 -4.95 10.99
C VAL A 19 -7.83 -5.61 9.62
N LEU A 20 -6.61 -5.96 9.20
CA LEU A 20 -6.34 -6.98 8.18
C LEU A 20 -4.85 -7.39 8.23
N LEU A 21 -4.28 -7.48 9.43
CA LEU A 21 -3.07 -8.26 9.70
C LEU A 21 -3.42 -9.34 10.70
N LEU A 22 -3.42 -10.59 10.23
CA LEU A 22 -3.51 -11.79 11.05
C LEU A 22 -2.26 -11.88 11.94
N LEU A 23 -2.34 -11.38 13.17
CA LEU A 23 -1.45 -11.82 14.24
C LEU A 23 -2.08 -13.07 14.90
N PRO A 24 -1.35 -14.18 15.07
CA PRO A 24 -1.85 -15.33 15.81
C PRO A 24 -1.90 -14.97 17.30
N CYS A 25 -3.12 -14.77 17.84
CA CYS A 25 -3.34 -14.63 19.28
C CYS A 25 -2.97 -15.94 20.00
N THR A 26 -1.85 -15.97 20.72
CA THR A 26 -1.60 -16.97 21.76
C THR A 26 -2.55 -16.74 22.93
N GLY A 27 -3.16 -17.82 23.41
CA GLY A 27 -4.25 -17.78 24.38
C GLY A 27 -3.87 -17.25 25.75
N ALA A 28 -4.67 -16.32 26.27
CA ALA A 28 -4.97 -16.19 27.68
C ALA A 28 -6.37 -15.60 27.84
N SER A 29 -7.24 -16.37 28.50
CA SER A 29 -8.61 -15.99 28.85
C SER A 29 -8.60 -14.91 29.92
N LYS A 30 -9.00 -13.68 29.58
CA LYS A 30 -9.68 -12.71 30.47
C LYS A 30 -10.68 -11.92 29.63
N LYS A 31 -11.87 -11.69 30.19
CA LYS A 31 -13.04 -11.02 29.56
C LYS A 31 -12.60 -9.85 28.67
N LYS A 32 -12.86 -9.94 27.36
CA LYS A 32 -12.61 -8.85 26.42
C LYS A 32 -13.64 -7.74 26.62
N PRO A 33 -13.25 -6.46 26.49
CA PRO A 33 -14.20 -5.37 26.40
C PRO A 33 -15.09 -5.54 25.14
N PRO A 34 -16.34 -5.08 25.17
CA PRO A 34 -17.20 -5.09 23.97
C PRO A 34 -16.55 -4.27 22.84
N PRO A 35 -16.87 -4.55 21.56
CA PRO A 35 -16.47 -3.69 20.46
C PRO A 35 -16.89 -2.25 20.76
N GLY A 36 -15.98 -1.28 20.54
CA GLY A 36 -16.19 0.11 20.92
C GLY A 36 -17.47 0.66 20.29
N GLY A 37 -18.43 1.08 21.12
CA GLY A 37 -19.55 1.90 20.67
C GLY A 37 -19.07 3.29 20.24
N LEU A 38 -19.99 4.19 19.88
CA LEU A 38 -19.71 5.60 19.54
C LEU A 38 -18.93 6.40 20.62
N ALA A 39 -18.60 5.78 21.77
CA ALA A 39 -17.77 6.31 22.84
C ALA A 39 -16.29 6.57 22.48
N GLY A 40 -15.83 6.19 21.28
CA GLY A 40 -14.46 6.43 20.81
C GLY A 40 -14.19 7.86 20.32
N ILE A 41 -15.19 8.74 20.30
CA ILE A 41 -15.04 10.15 19.91
C ILE A 41 -14.53 10.96 21.13
N PRO A 42 -13.32 11.56 21.11
CA PRO A 42 -12.81 12.36 22.22
C PRO A 42 -13.71 13.59 22.45
N GLY A 43 -14.25 13.74 23.66
CA GLY A 43 -15.06 14.90 24.07
C GLY A 43 -16.45 14.59 24.65
N LEU A 44 -16.90 13.32 24.61
CA LEU A 44 -18.27 12.94 25.02
C LEU A 44 -18.35 11.91 26.16
N GLY A 45 -17.23 11.62 26.81
CA GLY A 45 -17.14 10.69 27.92
C GLY A 45 -17.46 11.34 29.27
N GLY A 46 -18.74 11.58 29.55
CA GLY A 46 -19.15 11.99 30.90
C GLY A 46 -20.43 12.81 30.92
N LEU A 47 -21.57 12.15 30.70
CA LEU A 47 -22.88 12.39 31.32
C LEU A 47 -23.87 11.50 30.56
N GLY A 48 -24.42 10.50 31.25
CA GLY A 48 -25.32 9.51 30.66
C GLY A 48 -26.61 10.16 30.16
N GLY A 49 -26.64 10.54 28.88
CA GLY A 49 -27.78 11.20 28.29
C GLY A 49 -27.49 11.77 26.90
N GLY A 50 -26.76 11.04 26.06
CA GLY A 50 -26.66 11.42 24.64
C GLY A 50 -28.05 11.52 24.00
N PRO A 51 -28.23 12.31 22.93
CA PRO A 51 -29.51 12.45 22.24
C PRO A 51 -30.13 11.08 21.91
N PRO A 52 -31.48 10.95 21.91
CA PRO A 52 -32.16 9.67 21.74
C PRO A 52 -31.72 8.88 20.48
N TRP A 53 -31.41 9.57 19.39
CA TRP A 53 -30.94 8.92 18.16
C TRP A 53 -29.60 8.23 18.29
N ARG A 54 -28.68 8.73 19.12
CA ARG A 54 -27.37 8.09 19.30
C ARG A 54 -27.54 6.68 19.81
N LYS A 55 -28.40 6.48 20.81
CA LYS A 55 -28.70 5.15 21.36
C LYS A 55 -29.36 4.24 20.33
N ALA A 56 -30.27 4.78 19.51
CA ALA A 56 -30.92 4.02 18.46
C ALA A 56 -29.93 3.61 17.35
N ILE A 57 -29.06 4.52 16.90
CA ILE A 57 -28.01 4.27 15.92
C ILE A 57 -26.98 3.26 16.47
N ASP A 58 -26.53 3.45 17.71
CA ASP A 58 -25.62 2.52 18.40
C ASP A 58 -26.17 1.10 18.42
N LYS A 59 -27.48 0.95 18.72
CA LYS A 59 -28.15 -0.35 18.70
C LYS A 59 -28.09 -0.95 17.29
N VAL A 60 -28.48 -0.20 16.27
CA VAL A 60 -28.49 -0.70 14.88
C VAL A 60 -27.10 -1.18 14.45
N PHE A 61 -26.05 -0.42 14.75
CA PHE A 61 -24.68 -0.80 14.40
C PHE A 61 -24.13 -1.96 15.25
N THR A 62 -24.49 -2.02 16.53
CA THR A 62 -24.14 -3.17 17.40
C THR A 62 -24.78 -4.46 16.87
N ASP A 63 -26.05 -4.40 16.51
CA ASP A 63 -26.82 -5.53 15.98
C ASP A 63 -26.30 -5.95 14.59
N ALA A 64 -25.97 -4.98 13.73
CA ALA A 64 -25.40 -5.18 12.39
C ALA A 64 -24.14 -6.06 12.40
N CYS A 65 -23.34 -5.93 13.46
CA CYS A 65 -22.07 -6.63 13.63
C CYS A 65 -22.16 -7.81 14.60
N ALA A 66 -23.31 -8.07 15.23
CA ALA A 66 -23.49 -9.13 16.23
C ALA A 66 -23.15 -10.52 15.68
N MET A 67 -23.39 -10.75 14.37
CA MET A 67 -23.03 -11.98 13.67
C MET A 67 -21.51 -12.27 13.68
N ASN A 68 -20.68 -11.25 13.89
CA ASN A 68 -19.23 -11.38 13.93
C ASN A 68 -18.70 -11.86 15.30
N LYS A 69 -19.57 -12.20 16.26
CA LYS A 69 -19.20 -12.75 17.59
C LYS A 69 -18.14 -11.89 18.32
N GLY A 70 -18.28 -10.56 18.23
CA GLY A 70 -17.32 -9.62 18.82
C GLY A 70 -15.96 -9.55 18.12
N ARG A 71 -15.81 -10.13 16.93
CA ARG A 71 -14.64 -9.91 16.06
C ARG A 71 -14.91 -8.73 15.14
N PRO A 72 -13.93 -7.83 14.93
CA PRO A 72 -14.09 -6.76 13.96
C PRO A 72 -14.17 -7.36 12.56
N SER A 73 -15.18 -6.94 11.79
CA SER A 73 -15.39 -7.30 10.39
C SER A 73 -15.90 -6.07 9.66
N VAL A 74 -15.41 -5.84 8.44
CA VAL A 74 -15.89 -4.77 7.56
C VAL A 74 -17.21 -5.13 6.88
N PHE A 75 -17.66 -6.39 6.98
CA PHE A 75 -18.94 -6.85 6.43
C PHE A 75 -20.00 -6.89 7.53
N CYS A 76 -20.45 -5.72 7.97
CA CYS A 76 -21.66 -5.58 8.77
C CYS A 76 -22.85 -5.21 7.89
N PHE A 77 -24.04 -5.67 8.27
CA PHE A 77 -25.27 -5.48 7.52
C PHE A 77 -26.30 -4.80 8.43
N PRO A 78 -26.24 -3.47 8.60
CA PRO A 78 -27.23 -2.76 9.38
C PRO A 78 -28.61 -2.93 8.76
N ASP A 79 -29.62 -3.06 9.63
CA ASP A 79 -30.99 -2.96 9.16
C ASP A 79 -31.24 -1.51 8.72
N LYS A 80 -31.29 -1.31 7.41
CA LYS A 80 -31.49 -0.01 6.79
C LYS A 80 -32.78 0.67 7.27
N LYS A 81 -33.86 -0.09 7.50
CA LYS A 81 -35.13 0.48 7.92
C LYS A 81 -35.01 1.00 9.36
N GLU A 82 -34.47 0.19 10.26
CA GLU A 82 -34.21 0.61 11.65
C GLU A 82 -33.24 1.80 11.71
N LEU A 83 -32.20 1.83 10.86
CA LEU A 83 -31.26 2.96 10.80
C LEU A 83 -31.97 4.27 10.41
N ILE A 84 -32.82 4.22 9.40
CA ILE A 84 -33.56 5.40 8.93
C ILE A 84 -34.57 5.86 9.99
N GLU A 85 -35.27 4.93 10.64
CA GLU A 85 -36.19 5.23 11.73
C GLU A 85 -35.46 5.85 12.92
N ALA A 86 -34.25 5.36 13.24
CA ALA A 86 -33.38 5.92 14.27
C ALA A 86 -32.93 7.36 13.98
N LEU A 87 -32.72 7.70 12.69
CA LEU A 87 -32.34 9.04 12.24
C LEU A 87 -33.52 10.03 12.17
N GLN A 88 -34.76 9.54 12.09
CA GLN A 88 -35.96 10.37 12.04
C GLN A 88 -36.33 10.88 13.44
N VAL A 89 -35.61 11.91 13.90
CA VAL A 89 -35.72 12.46 15.26
C VAL A 89 -36.80 13.53 15.44
N GLU A 90 -37.62 13.79 14.43
CA GLU A 90 -38.80 14.67 14.55
C GLU A 90 -39.73 14.18 15.68
N GLN A 91 -39.75 12.87 15.95
CA GLN A 91 -40.42 12.26 17.11
C GLN A 91 -39.90 12.74 18.48
N TYR A 92 -38.76 13.42 18.53
CA TYR A 92 -38.13 13.95 19.74
C TYR A 92 -38.09 15.48 19.78
N GLY A 93 -38.73 16.18 18.83
CA GLY A 93 -38.81 17.65 18.80
C GLY A 93 -37.50 18.37 18.51
N LEU A 94 -36.53 17.68 17.89
CA LEU A 94 -35.18 18.20 17.65
C LEU A 94 -34.99 18.62 16.18
N GLU A 95 -34.24 19.70 15.96
CA GLU A 95 -33.99 20.23 14.62
C GLU A 95 -32.96 19.36 13.88
N LEU A 96 -33.39 18.76 12.77
CA LEU A 96 -32.58 17.89 11.91
C LEU A 96 -31.45 18.60 11.14
N THR A 97 -31.27 19.91 11.35
CA THR A 97 -30.22 20.71 10.70
C THR A 97 -29.24 21.34 11.69
N ASP A 98 -29.39 21.03 12.98
CA ASP A 98 -28.44 21.38 14.02
C ASP A 98 -27.07 20.73 13.78
N GLU A 99 -26.01 21.45 14.13
CA GLU A 99 -24.63 21.00 13.93
C GLU A 99 -24.36 19.67 14.65
N THR A 100 -24.88 19.49 15.87
CA THR A 100 -24.68 18.25 16.64
C THR A 100 -25.25 17.04 15.91
N PHE A 101 -26.48 17.16 15.38
CA PHE A 101 -27.13 16.10 14.62
C PHE A 101 -26.36 15.82 13.32
N LEU A 102 -25.91 16.86 12.61
CA LEU A 102 -25.18 16.70 11.35
C LEU A 102 -23.81 16.04 11.55
N MET A 103 -23.13 16.30 12.67
CA MET A 103 -21.90 15.59 13.05
C MET A 103 -22.15 14.12 13.36
N ASP A 104 -23.24 13.79 14.07
CA ASP A 104 -23.60 12.39 14.30
C ASP A 104 -23.98 11.68 13.00
N LEU A 105 -24.71 12.37 12.10
CA LEU A 105 -25.01 11.89 10.76
C LEU A 105 -23.72 11.69 9.94
N HIS A 106 -22.73 12.56 10.10
CA HIS A 106 -21.42 12.39 9.46
C HIS A 106 -20.77 11.08 9.90
N VAL A 107 -20.76 10.78 11.20
CA VAL A 107 -20.24 9.51 11.73
C VAL A 107 -21.01 8.31 11.16
N VAL A 108 -22.34 8.40 11.05
CA VAL A 108 -23.15 7.36 10.38
C VAL A 108 -22.71 7.18 8.93
N VAL A 109 -22.57 8.26 8.18
CA VAL A 109 -22.14 8.23 6.78
C VAL A 109 -20.76 7.61 6.64
N GLU A 110 -19.80 7.99 7.49
CA GLU A 110 -18.46 7.38 7.51
C GLU A 110 -18.52 5.89 7.83
N GLN A 111 -19.33 5.49 8.81
CA GLN A 111 -19.48 4.08 9.19
C GLN A 111 -20.06 3.24 8.04
N LEU A 112 -21.08 3.76 7.33
CA LEU A 112 -21.65 3.10 6.16
C LEU A 112 -20.65 3.04 5.00
N LEU A 113 -19.83 4.08 4.80
CA LEU A 113 -18.76 4.09 3.80
C LEU A 113 -17.65 3.07 4.12
N GLN A 114 -17.47 2.69 5.39
CA GLN A 114 -16.54 1.62 5.79
C GLN A 114 -17.12 0.21 5.55
N TRP A 115 -18.41 0.07 5.28
CA TRP A 115 -19.08 -1.22 5.11
C TRP A 115 -19.59 -1.41 3.68
N PRO A 116 -18.89 -2.21 2.85
CA PRO A 116 -19.27 -2.43 1.46
C PRO A 116 -20.74 -2.84 1.23
N PRO A 117 -21.37 -3.66 2.11
CA PRO A 117 -22.80 -3.95 1.99
C PRO A 117 -23.73 -2.75 2.13
N SER A 118 -23.30 -1.69 2.83
CA SER A 118 -24.11 -0.54 3.19
C SER A 118 -23.95 0.66 2.26
N TRP A 119 -23.06 0.61 1.28
CA TRP A 119 -22.87 1.73 0.34
C TRP A 119 -24.14 2.13 -0.39
N THR A 120 -25.04 1.18 -0.67
CA THR A 120 -26.33 1.50 -1.29
C THR A 120 -27.30 2.21 -0.34
N ASP A 121 -27.16 2.01 0.97
CA ASP A 121 -28.05 2.59 1.99
C ASP A 121 -27.86 4.10 2.11
N LEU A 122 -26.67 4.60 1.73
CA LEU A 122 -26.38 6.04 1.64
C LEU A 122 -27.35 6.77 0.71
N THR A 123 -27.93 6.09 -0.28
CA THR A 123 -28.91 6.72 -1.17
C THR A 123 -30.19 7.15 -0.45
N ASP A 124 -30.56 6.43 0.61
CA ASP A 124 -31.75 6.69 1.42
C ASP A 124 -31.45 7.59 2.62
N VAL A 125 -30.29 7.36 3.26
CA VAL A 125 -29.78 8.17 4.38
C VAL A 125 -29.57 9.62 3.92
N LEU A 126 -28.97 9.81 2.75
CA LEU A 126 -28.74 11.12 2.12
C LEU A 126 -29.69 11.36 0.95
N SER A 127 -30.94 10.91 1.06
CA SER A 127 -31.96 11.21 0.04
C SER A 127 -32.22 12.72 -0.01
N PRO A 128 -32.31 13.36 -1.20
CA PRO A 128 -32.64 14.79 -1.31
C PRO A 128 -33.97 15.18 -0.68
N LYS A 129 -34.84 14.22 -0.38
CA LYS A 129 -36.14 14.44 0.30
C LYS A 129 -36.01 14.57 1.82
N ARG A 130 -34.85 14.25 2.40
CA ARG A 130 -34.63 14.38 3.85
C ARG A 130 -34.30 15.83 4.20
N ALA A 131 -34.89 16.34 5.28
CA ALA A 131 -34.69 17.70 5.75
C ALA A 131 -33.20 18.02 6.04
N TRP A 132 -32.42 17.02 6.48
CA TRP A 132 -31.01 17.17 6.81
C TRP A 132 -30.06 17.16 5.62
N THR A 133 -30.43 16.56 4.48
CA THR A 133 -29.46 16.29 3.39
C THR A 133 -28.81 17.56 2.86
N ARG A 134 -29.60 18.64 2.69
CA ARG A 134 -29.07 19.90 2.20
C ARG A 134 -28.10 20.54 3.19
N ALA A 135 -28.51 20.60 4.46
CA ALA A 135 -27.69 21.16 5.53
C ALA A 135 -26.40 20.36 5.74
N PHE A 136 -26.47 19.03 5.62
CA PHE A 136 -25.31 18.15 5.64
C PHE A 136 -24.31 18.50 4.53
N CYS A 137 -24.77 18.67 3.29
CA CYS A 137 -23.90 19.05 2.18
C CYS A 137 -23.26 20.44 2.39
N ASP A 138 -24.03 21.44 2.81
CA ASP A 138 -23.53 22.81 2.97
C ASP A 138 -22.61 22.96 4.19
N LYS A 139 -23.01 22.41 5.36
CA LYS A 139 -22.32 22.63 6.64
C LYS A 139 -21.26 21.58 6.97
N ILE A 140 -21.42 20.33 6.52
CA ILE A 140 -20.44 19.26 6.78
C ILE A 140 -19.50 19.13 5.59
N ILE A 141 -19.99 18.70 4.43
CA ILE A 141 -19.14 18.47 3.26
C ILE A 141 -18.47 19.77 2.79
N GLY A 142 -19.23 20.87 2.78
CA GLY A 142 -18.73 22.20 2.41
C GLY A 142 -17.79 22.85 3.43
N SER A 143 -17.56 22.24 4.60
CA SER A 143 -16.72 22.82 5.64
C SER A 143 -15.22 22.76 5.31
N SER A 144 -14.45 23.62 5.98
CA SER A 144 -12.99 23.63 5.87
C SER A 144 -12.36 22.37 6.47
N TRP A 145 -12.89 21.87 7.59
CA TRP A 145 -12.33 20.72 8.32
C TRP A 145 -12.68 19.36 7.69
N TYR A 146 -13.74 19.28 6.89
CA TYR A 146 -14.11 18.04 6.22
C TYR A 146 -12.98 17.59 5.27
N GLN A 147 -12.48 16.39 5.50
CA GLN A 147 -11.60 15.70 4.55
C GLN A 147 -12.50 15.00 3.54
N ALA A 148 -12.19 15.13 2.25
CA ALA A 148 -13.10 14.73 1.17
C ALA A 148 -13.59 13.27 1.33
N VAL A 149 -14.80 12.97 0.80
CA VAL A 149 -15.46 11.66 0.93
C VAL A 149 -14.42 10.55 0.74
N PRO A 150 -14.24 9.65 1.72
CA PRO A 150 -13.23 8.62 1.62
C PRO A 150 -13.52 7.78 0.39
N LEU A 151 -12.69 7.93 -0.64
CA LEU A 151 -12.63 6.98 -1.73
C LEU A 151 -12.22 5.64 -1.13
N VAL A 152 -12.62 4.56 -1.80
CA VAL A 152 -12.28 3.19 -1.42
C VAL A 152 -10.76 3.05 -1.28
N ARG A 153 -10.22 3.22 -0.05
CA ARG A 153 -8.77 3.17 0.16
C ARG A 153 -8.30 1.73 0.04
N LYS A 154 -7.16 1.56 -0.62
CA LYS A 154 -6.50 0.25 -0.82
C LYS A 154 -6.27 -0.52 0.49
N SER A 155 -6.03 0.19 1.61
CA SER A 155 -5.84 -0.39 2.95
C SER A 155 -7.03 -1.19 3.47
N PHE A 156 -8.24 -0.95 2.97
CA PHE A 156 -9.42 -1.73 3.35
C PHE A 156 -9.52 -3.06 2.57
N ILE A 157 -8.88 -3.15 1.39
CA ILE A 157 -9.41 -3.98 0.29
C ILE A 157 -8.38 -4.79 -0.47
N SER A 158 -7.06 -4.65 -0.28
CA SER A 158 -6.13 -5.59 -0.94
C SER A 158 -6.30 -7.00 -0.36
N PRO A 159 -7.03 -7.94 -1.02
CA PRO A 159 -7.05 -9.31 -0.55
C PRO A 159 -5.61 -9.81 -0.57
N ARG A 160 -5.17 -10.33 0.56
CA ARG A 160 -3.91 -11.08 0.64
C ARG A 160 -4.13 -12.59 0.59
N GLN A 161 -5.37 -13.00 0.41
CA GLN A 161 -5.84 -14.36 0.46
C GLN A 161 -7.01 -14.53 -0.51
N THR A 162 -7.11 -15.71 -1.12
CA THR A 162 -8.28 -16.11 -1.92
C THR A 162 -9.48 -16.41 -1.05
N LEU A 163 -10.69 -16.52 -1.62
CA LEU A 163 -11.88 -16.93 -0.86
C LEU A 163 -11.69 -18.28 -0.19
N VAL A 164 -11.01 -19.23 -0.85
CA VAL A 164 -10.73 -20.57 -0.31
C VAL A 164 -9.82 -20.48 0.92
N GLN A 165 -8.78 -19.63 0.85
CA GLN A 165 -7.88 -19.42 1.99
C GLN A 165 -8.60 -18.71 3.15
N LEU A 166 -9.38 -17.67 2.85
CA LEU A 166 -10.20 -16.98 3.86
C LEU A 166 -11.24 -17.90 4.49
N GLU A 167 -11.78 -18.87 3.75
CA GLU A 167 -12.79 -19.80 4.27
C GLU A 167 -12.18 -20.71 5.34
N ARG A 168 -10.94 -21.13 5.12
CA ARG A 168 -10.14 -21.88 6.10
C ARG A 168 -9.77 -21.02 7.32
N ASP A 169 -9.29 -19.81 7.10
CA ASP A 169 -8.66 -18.99 8.15
C ASP A 169 -9.66 -18.12 8.93
N SER A 170 -10.78 -17.74 8.31
CA SER A 170 -11.79 -16.83 8.83
C SER A 170 -13.19 -17.09 8.22
N PRO A 171 -13.82 -18.25 8.52
CA PRO A 171 -15.08 -18.67 7.88
C PRO A 171 -16.25 -17.69 8.06
N HIS A 172 -16.30 -16.96 9.16
CA HIS A 172 -17.32 -15.93 9.43
C HIS A 172 -17.20 -14.72 8.49
N LEU A 173 -15.97 -14.27 8.20
CA LEU A 173 -15.70 -13.18 7.26
C LEU A 173 -16.13 -13.60 5.85
N VAL A 174 -15.78 -14.82 5.44
CA VAL A 174 -16.19 -15.37 4.15
C VAL A 174 -17.69 -15.53 4.05
N ALA A 175 -18.39 -15.92 5.12
CA ALA A 175 -19.85 -15.99 5.09
C ALA A 175 -20.49 -14.61 4.81
N GLY A 176 -20.02 -13.55 5.46
CA GLY A 176 -20.46 -12.18 5.18
C GLY A 176 -20.15 -11.74 3.76
N MET A 177 -18.94 -12.01 3.28
CA MET A 177 -18.50 -11.70 1.92
C MET A 177 -19.31 -12.47 0.86
N LYS A 178 -19.57 -13.77 1.06
CA LYS A 178 -20.41 -14.60 0.18
C LYS A 178 -21.84 -14.04 0.10
N ARG A 179 -22.44 -13.68 1.23
CA ARG A 179 -23.77 -13.04 1.27
C ARG A 179 -23.81 -11.73 0.49
N TRP A 180 -22.79 -10.88 0.65
CA TRP A 180 -22.67 -9.65 -0.12
C TRP A 180 -22.51 -9.91 -1.62
N LEU A 181 -21.62 -10.83 -2.01
CA LEU A 181 -21.42 -11.22 -3.42
C LEU A 181 -22.69 -11.81 -4.05
N ASP A 182 -23.48 -12.58 -3.30
CA ASP A 182 -24.76 -13.12 -3.77
C ASP A 182 -25.78 -11.99 -3.98
N THR A 183 -25.84 -11.02 -3.07
CA THR A 183 -26.68 -9.81 -3.24
C THR A 183 -26.28 -9.03 -4.50
N LEU A 184 -24.98 -8.92 -4.78
CA LEU A 184 -24.48 -8.26 -5.98
C LEU A 184 -24.73 -9.07 -7.26
N ARG A 185 -24.68 -10.41 -7.19
CA ARG A 185 -25.03 -11.29 -8.31
C ARG A 185 -26.49 -11.08 -8.74
N ASP A 186 -27.37 -10.85 -7.78
CA ASP A 186 -28.80 -10.66 -8.02
C ASP A 186 -29.15 -9.19 -8.31
N SER A 187 -28.14 -8.30 -8.38
CA SER A 187 -28.30 -6.90 -8.73
C SER A 187 -28.84 -6.73 -10.15
N LYS A 188 -29.70 -5.71 -10.37
CA LYS A 188 -30.19 -5.35 -11.71
C LYS A 188 -29.11 -4.75 -12.62
N ASP A 189 -28.01 -4.25 -12.04
CA ASP A 189 -26.89 -3.69 -12.78
C ASP A 189 -26.02 -4.77 -13.43
N SER A 190 -26.05 -4.82 -14.77
CA SER A 190 -25.29 -5.80 -15.57
C SER A 190 -23.78 -5.72 -15.34
N GLN A 191 -23.24 -4.53 -15.12
CA GLN A 191 -21.82 -4.32 -14.87
C GLN A 191 -21.41 -4.92 -13.53
N THR A 192 -22.24 -4.74 -12.48
CA THR A 192 -22.01 -5.38 -11.17
C THR A 192 -21.96 -6.91 -11.33
N ARG A 193 -22.93 -7.51 -12.04
CA ARG A 193 -22.96 -8.97 -12.25
C ARG A 193 -21.73 -9.45 -13.02
N ARG A 194 -21.28 -8.70 -14.03
CA ARG A 194 -20.06 -8.99 -14.79
C ARG A 194 -18.82 -8.99 -13.89
N LEU A 195 -18.65 -7.97 -13.06
CA LEU A 195 -17.50 -7.83 -12.16
C LEU A 195 -17.49 -8.90 -11.05
N VAL A 196 -18.66 -9.31 -10.53
CA VAL A 196 -18.76 -10.44 -9.59
C VAL A 196 -18.28 -11.74 -10.26
N LYS A 197 -18.67 -11.97 -11.51
CA LYS A 197 -18.21 -13.14 -12.28
C LYS A 197 -16.70 -13.11 -12.50
N GLU A 198 -16.17 -11.98 -12.99
CA GLU A 198 -14.73 -11.77 -13.22
C GLU A 198 -13.92 -12.01 -11.94
N PHE A 199 -14.35 -11.47 -10.80
CA PHE A 199 -13.70 -11.70 -9.52
C PHE A 199 -13.67 -13.19 -9.14
N LYS A 200 -14.81 -13.89 -9.22
CA LYS A 200 -14.87 -15.32 -8.89
C LYS A 200 -13.99 -16.17 -9.81
N GLU A 201 -13.95 -15.87 -11.10
CA GLU A 201 -13.08 -16.54 -12.07
C GLU A 201 -11.60 -16.31 -11.75
N SER A 202 -11.22 -15.06 -11.46
CA SER A 202 -9.85 -14.74 -11.06
C SER A 202 -9.45 -15.43 -9.76
N ASP A 203 -10.30 -15.41 -8.74
CA ASP A 203 -10.04 -16.00 -7.42
C ASP A 203 -9.82 -17.53 -7.52
N MET A 204 -10.57 -18.22 -8.38
CA MET A 204 -10.35 -19.65 -8.66
C MET A 204 -8.99 -19.92 -9.31
N VAL A 205 -8.59 -19.10 -10.30
CA VAL A 205 -7.28 -19.20 -10.97
C VAL A 205 -6.16 -18.92 -9.97
N ASP A 206 -6.33 -17.89 -9.16
CA ASP A 206 -5.41 -17.45 -8.12
C ASP A 206 -5.21 -18.54 -7.05
N ALA A 207 -6.30 -19.18 -6.61
CA ALA A 207 -6.24 -20.30 -5.68
C ALA A 207 -5.44 -21.48 -6.25
N LYS A 208 -5.66 -21.83 -7.52
CA LYS A 208 -4.91 -22.87 -8.24
C LYS A 208 -3.42 -22.52 -8.36
N ASN A 209 -3.12 -21.25 -8.61
CA ASN A 209 -1.76 -20.76 -8.85
C ASN A 209 -1.02 -20.33 -7.57
N LYS A 210 -1.63 -20.51 -6.39
CA LYS A 210 -1.07 -20.04 -5.10
C LYS A 210 -0.68 -18.57 -5.18
N SER A 211 -1.55 -17.76 -5.76
CA SER A 211 -1.36 -16.32 -5.88
C SER A 211 -2.64 -15.59 -5.53
N VAL A 212 -2.58 -14.26 -5.44
CA VAL A 212 -3.75 -13.40 -5.24
C VAL A 212 -3.54 -12.13 -6.04
N ARG A 213 -4.51 -11.80 -6.92
CA ARG A 213 -4.59 -10.52 -7.61
C ARG A 213 -5.70 -9.69 -6.97
N ALA A 214 -5.33 -8.52 -6.46
CA ALA A 214 -6.28 -7.64 -5.78
C ALA A 214 -7.28 -6.97 -6.74
N ARG A 215 -6.87 -6.75 -8.00
CA ARG A 215 -7.57 -5.88 -8.95
C ARG A 215 -9.01 -6.26 -9.25
N PRO A 216 -9.36 -7.53 -9.53
CA PRO A 216 -10.75 -7.89 -9.81
C PRO A 216 -11.70 -7.58 -8.65
N MET A 217 -11.27 -7.85 -7.40
CA MET A 217 -12.05 -7.46 -6.22
C MET A 217 -12.12 -5.93 -6.06
N MET A 218 -10.96 -5.25 -6.19
CA MET A 218 -10.91 -3.79 -6.08
C MET A 218 -11.86 -3.12 -7.09
N ARG A 219 -11.88 -3.56 -8.35
CA ARG A 219 -12.78 -3.03 -9.39
C ARG A 219 -14.25 -3.24 -9.04
N LEU A 220 -14.61 -4.43 -8.55
CA LEU A 220 -15.97 -4.70 -8.07
C LEU A 220 -16.37 -3.73 -6.95
N MET A 221 -15.49 -3.56 -5.96
CA MET A 221 -15.73 -2.68 -4.82
C MET A 221 -15.81 -1.21 -5.24
N GLN A 222 -14.86 -0.75 -6.03
CA GLN A 222 -14.85 0.60 -6.63
C GLN A 222 -16.13 0.87 -7.42
N HIS A 223 -16.60 -0.08 -8.23
CA HIS A 223 -17.85 0.06 -8.99
C HIS A 223 -19.09 0.21 -8.09
N VAL A 224 -19.19 -0.59 -7.02
CA VAL A 224 -20.32 -0.49 -6.07
C VAL A 224 -20.23 0.82 -5.27
N HIS A 225 -19.04 1.19 -4.80
CA HIS A 225 -18.81 2.43 -4.05
C HIS A 225 -19.05 3.68 -4.89
N ALA A 226 -18.66 3.66 -6.17
CA ALA A 226 -18.86 4.77 -7.09
C ALA A 226 -20.33 5.17 -7.21
N LYS A 227 -21.28 4.25 -6.95
CA LYS A 227 -22.71 4.57 -6.89
C LYS A 227 -23.05 5.46 -5.70
N ALA A 228 -22.44 5.20 -4.54
CA ALA A 228 -22.57 6.05 -3.35
C ALA A 228 -21.94 7.42 -3.59
N VAL A 229 -20.72 7.46 -4.14
CA VAL A 229 -20.03 8.71 -4.52
C VAL A 229 -20.87 9.51 -5.51
N GLN A 230 -21.39 8.87 -6.56
CA GLN A 230 -22.25 9.50 -7.56
C GLN A 230 -23.54 10.05 -6.93
N HIS A 231 -24.13 9.34 -5.96
CA HIS A 231 -25.31 9.82 -5.25
C HIS A 231 -24.98 11.05 -4.39
N ILE A 232 -23.93 10.98 -3.56
CA ILE A 232 -23.52 12.08 -2.68
C ILE A 232 -23.22 13.33 -3.52
N MET A 233 -22.34 13.22 -4.51
CA MET A 233 -21.88 14.35 -5.30
C MET A 233 -22.94 14.84 -6.31
N GLY A 234 -23.63 13.91 -6.98
CA GLY A 234 -24.48 14.23 -8.13
C GLY A 234 -25.97 14.40 -7.81
N LYS A 235 -26.47 13.86 -6.69
CA LYS A 235 -27.89 13.91 -6.32
C LYS A 235 -28.11 14.61 -4.98
N ALA A 236 -27.47 14.15 -3.91
CA ALA A 236 -27.63 14.70 -2.57
C ALA A 236 -27.13 16.14 -2.50
N CYS A 237 -25.92 16.40 -2.98
CA CYS A 237 -25.28 17.71 -2.90
C CYS A 237 -25.37 18.56 -4.18
N LYS A 238 -26.21 18.18 -5.15
CA LYS A 238 -26.29 18.81 -6.48
C LYS A 238 -26.43 20.35 -6.47
N GLY A 239 -27.09 20.91 -5.45
CA GLY A 239 -27.28 22.36 -5.36
C GLY A 239 -26.30 23.08 -4.43
N SER A 240 -25.38 22.35 -3.77
CA SER A 240 -24.47 22.90 -2.77
C SER A 240 -23.18 23.36 -3.46
N SER A 241 -23.03 24.67 -3.63
CA SER A 241 -21.80 25.26 -4.18
C SER A 241 -20.60 24.95 -3.29
N LEU A 242 -20.76 25.06 -1.96
CA LEU A 242 -19.71 24.78 -0.99
C LEU A 242 -19.20 23.33 -1.10
N ALA A 243 -20.10 22.35 -1.18
CA ALA A 243 -19.71 20.95 -1.38
C ALA A 243 -19.00 20.73 -2.73
N HIS A 244 -19.49 21.35 -3.80
CA HIS A 244 -18.88 21.24 -5.12
C HIS A 244 -17.49 21.88 -5.19
N ASP A 245 -17.30 23.03 -4.54
CA ASP A 245 -15.99 23.68 -4.43
C ASP A 245 -15.01 22.82 -3.63
N LYS A 246 -15.50 22.15 -2.57
CA LYS A 246 -14.69 21.18 -1.83
C LYS A 246 -14.21 20.03 -2.71
N PHE A 247 -15.05 19.49 -3.59
CA PHE A 247 -14.66 18.40 -4.49
C PHE A 247 -13.57 18.76 -5.50
N LYS A 248 -13.39 20.05 -5.78
CA LYS A 248 -12.36 20.58 -6.68
C LYS A 248 -11.08 20.99 -5.95
N THR A 249 -11.14 21.11 -4.63
CA THR A 249 -10.02 21.57 -3.81
C THR A 249 -8.97 20.46 -3.70
N GLY A 250 -7.70 20.84 -3.81
CA GLY A 250 -6.58 19.93 -3.58
C GLY A 250 -6.24 19.86 -2.09
N ASP A 251 -5.65 18.77 -1.66
CA ASP A 251 -5.02 18.68 -0.34
C ASP A 251 -3.72 19.52 -0.26
N SER A 252 -2.94 19.34 0.81
CA SER A 252 -1.66 20.04 1.01
C SER A 252 -0.62 19.74 -0.08
N ASN A 253 -0.77 18.64 -0.82
CA ASN A 253 0.06 18.28 -1.97
C ASN A 253 -0.57 18.70 -3.29
N GLY A 254 -1.71 19.40 -3.25
CA GLY A 254 -2.46 19.82 -4.44
C GLY A 254 -3.28 18.70 -5.09
N LEU A 255 -3.36 17.50 -4.47
CA LEU A 255 -4.09 16.37 -5.03
C LEU A 255 -5.59 16.58 -4.83
N THR A 256 -6.31 16.62 -5.94
CA THR A 256 -7.79 16.64 -5.90
C THR A 256 -8.35 15.23 -5.69
N LEU A 257 -9.66 15.14 -5.43
CA LEU A 257 -10.36 13.85 -5.42
C LEU A 257 -10.11 13.01 -6.69
N LEU A 258 -9.94 13.65 -7.84
CA LEU A 258 -9.65 12.96 -9.09
C LEU A 258 -8.24 12.35 -9.11
N HIS A 259 -7.24 13.02 -8.51
CA HIS A 259 -5.90 12.45 -8.34
C HIS A 259 -5.91 11.25 -7.40
N HIS A 260 -6.64 11.36 -6.28
CA HIS A 260 -6.80 10.25 -5.34
C HIS A 260 -7.49 9.05 -6.00
N ALA A 261 -8.60 9.26 -6.73
CA ALA A 261 -9.23 8.21 -7.53
C ALA A 261 -8.25 7.60 -8.54
N ALA A 262 -7.41 8.44 -9.15
CA ALA A 262 -6.46 8.00 -10.14
C ALA A 262 -5.33 7.13 -9.55
N SER A 263 -4.78 7.54 -8.41
CA SER A 263 -3.74 6.79 -7.68
C SER A 263 -4.20 5.38 -7.27
N LEU A 264 -5.51 5.18 -7.11
CA LEU A 264 -6.13 3.91 -6.72
C LEU A 264 -6.57 3.06 -7.93
N GLY A 265 -6.54 3.61 -9.14
CA GLY A 265 -7.11 2.98 -10.33
C GLY A 265 -8.64 2.92 -10.32
N ASP A 266 -9.31 3.81 -9.58
CA ASP A 266 -10.76 3.84 -9.43
C ASP A 266 -11.43 4.53 -10.64
N ALA A 267 -11.55 3.78 -11.74
CA ALA A 267 -12.17 4.28 -12.97
C ALA A 267 -13.62 4.74 -12.76
N GLU A 268 -14.42 4.03 -11.98
CA GLU A 268 -15.83 4.37 -11.76
C GLU A 268 -15.99 5.56 -10.80
N GLY A 269 -15.15 5.66 -9.77
CA GLY A 269 -15.05 6.83 -8.90
C GLY A 269 -14.67 8.08 -9.69
N ALA A 270 -13.66 7.99 -10.57
CA ALA A 270 -13.29 9.08 -11.46
C ALA A 270 -14.46 9.51 -12.37
N ARG A 271 -15.23 8.55 -12.92
CA ARG A 271 -16.44 8.86 -13.70
C ARG A 271 -17.51 9.54 -12.85
N ALA A 272 -17.73 9.09 -11.63
CA ALA A 272 -18.69 9.68 -10.70
C ALA A 272 -18.34 11.13 -10.38
N ILE A 273 -17.07 11.38 -10.04
CA ILE A 273 -16.51 12.72 -9.76
C ILE A 273 -16.72 13.65 -10.97
N LEU A 274 -16.26 13.23 -12.16
CA LEU A 274 -16.37 14.06 -13.37
C LEU A 274 -17.83 14.31 -13.77
N ARG A 275 -18.70 13.31 -13.67
CA ARG A 275 -20.13 13.47 -14.02
C ARG A 275 -20.88 14.39 -13.08
N ALA A 276 -20.45 14.50 -11.82
CA ALA A 276 -21.05 15.42 -10.86
C ALA A 276 -20.80 16.90 -11.22
N LEU A 277 -19.77 17.18 -12.02
CA LEU A 277 -19.42 18.52 -12.44
C LEU A 277 -20.08 18.92 -13.78
N PRO A 278 -20.36 20.23 -13.98
CA PRO A 278 -20.71 20.78 -15.29
C PRO A 278 -19.65 20.44 -16.34
N LYS A 279 -20.07 20.22 -17.60
CA LYS A 279 -19.17 19.79 -18.68
C LYS A 279 -17.94 20.69 -18.85
N ALA A 280 -18.12 22.01 -18.70
CA ALA A 280 -17.04 22.99 -18.80
C ALA A 280 -15.97 22.85 -17.69
N GLU A 281 -16.35 22.38 -16.49
CA GLU A 281 -15.43 22.23 -15.36
C GLU A 281 -14.68 20.89 -15.37
N ARG A 282 -15.16 19.90 -16.12
CA ARG A 282 -14.52 18.56 -16.18
C ARG A 282 -13.11 18.62 -16.76
N ALA A 283 -12.94 19.36 -17.85
CA ALA A 283 -11.64 19.55 -18.48
C ALA A 283 -10.68 20.28 -17.55
N LEU A 284 -11.16 21.31 -16.84
CA LEU A 284 -10.36 22.06 -15.86
C LEU A 284 -9.90 21.18 -14.70
N LEU A 285 -10.80 20.35 -14.14
CA LEU A 285 -10.42 19.43 -13.06
C LEU A 285 -9.43 18.34 -13.54
N ALA A 286 -9.62 17.81 -14.75
CA ALA A 286 -8.74 16.79 -15.31
C ALA A 286 -7.34 17.32 -15.67
N ALA A 287 -7.26 18.58 -16.11
CA ALA A 287 -6.01 19.26 -16.43
C ALA A 287 -5.30 19.84 -15.20
N ARG A 288 -5.98 19.89 -14.04
CA ARG A 288 -5.39 20.38 -12.80
C ARG A 288 -4.19 19.51 -12.43
N ARG A 289 -3.09 20.18 -12.11
CA ARG A 289 -1.86 19.56 -11.62
C ARG A 289 -1.76 19.67 -10.11
N ASP A 290 -1.16 18.68 -9.50
CA ASP A 290 -0.70 18.74 -8.11
C ASP A 290 0.59 19.56 -7.97
N THR A 291 1.13 19.62 -6.76
CA THR A 291 2.38 20.36 -6.45
C THR A 291 3.64 19.75 -7.08
N GLY A 292 3.57 18.50 -7.54
CA GLY A 292 4.62 17.84 -8.32
C GLY A 292 4.47 18.05 -9.82
N GLY A 293 3.42 18.73 -10.27
CA GLY A 293 3.14 18.96 -11.68
C GLY A 293 2.44 17.80 -12.37
N TYR A 294 1.87 16.83 -11.64
CA TYR A 294 1.19 15.68 -12.23
C TYR A 294 -0.31 15.92 -12.31
N THR A 295 -0.91 15.48 -13.41
CA THR A 295 -2.36 15.42 -13.58
C THR A 295 -2.89 14.06 -13.12
N ALA A 296 -4.21 13.95 -12.92
CA ALA A 296 -4.83 12.66 -12.65
C ALA A 296 -4.57 11.60 -13.76
N GLU A 297 -4.37 12.01 -15.02
CA GLU A 297 -3.94 11.07 -16.05
C GLU A 297 -2.52 10.56 -15.82
N ASP A 298 -1.60 11.40 -15.36
CA ASP A 298 -0.23 10.96 -15.08
C ASP A 298 -0.21 9.95 -13.92
N TRP A 299 -1.01 10.18 -12.87
CA TRP A 299 -1.24 9.22 -11.79
C TRP A 299 -1.77 7.88 -12.32
N ALA A 300 -2.72 7.92 -13.26
CA ALA A 300 -3.26 6.72 -13.87
C ALA A 300 -2.20 5.94 -14.68
N ARG A 301 -1.27 6.63 -15.35
CA ARG A 301 -0.15 6.01 -16.07
C ARG A 301 0.86 5.39 -15.11
N LEU A 302 1.20 6.08 -14.02
CA LEU A 302 2.12 5.57 -13.00
C LEU A 302 1.62 4.27 -12.37
N GLY A 303 0.31 4.19 -12.17
CA GLY A 303 -0.34 2.99 -11.67
C GLY A 303 -0.57 1.91 -12.70
N ASP A 304 -0.36 2.15 -14.00
CA ASP A 304 -0.74 1.27 -15.11
C ASP A 304 -2.25 0.92 -15.11
N PHE A 305 -3.09 1.96 -15.14
CA PHE A 305 -4.55 1.87 -15.10
C PHE A 305 -5.20 2.31 -16.42
N PRO A 306 -5.21 1.46 -17.46
CA PRO A 306 -5.71 1.84 -18.79
C PRO A 306 -7.20 2.23 -18.80
N GLU A 307 -8.06 1.50 -18.08
CA GLU A 307 -9.50 1.80 -18.05
C GLU A 307 -9.83 3.15 -17.41
N LEU A 308 -9.02 3.56 -16.43
CA LEU A 308 -9.13 4.85 -15.78
C LEU A 308 -8.69 5.97 -16.72
N LEU A 309 -7.60 5.78 -17.48
CA LEU A 309 -7.15 6.72 -18.50
C LEU A 309 -8.24 6.96 -19.55
N GLU A 310 -8.86 5.89 -20.05
CA GLU A 310 -9.99 5.98 -20.98
C GLU A 310 -11.17 6.74 -20.36
N SER A 311 -11.44 6.50 -19.08
CA SER A 311 -12.55 7.13 -18.35
C SER A 311 -12.34 8.63 -18.15
N ILE A 312 -11.13 9.06 -17.80
CA ILE A 312 -10.78 10.48 -17.64
C ILE A 312 -10.90 11.17 -19.00
N ARG A 313 -10.24 10.65 -20.04
CA ARG A 313 -10.24 11.22 -21.40
C ARG A 313 -11.64 11.29 -22.01
N GLY A 314 -12.44 10.24 -21.83
CA GLY A 314 -13.79 10.17 -22.37
C GLY A 314 -14.77 11.17 -21.74
N LEU A 315 -14.58 11.56 -20.48
CA LEU A 315 -15.48 12.46 -19.76
C LEU A 315 -15.00 13.90 -19.65
N ALA A 316 -13.69 14.11 -19.56
CA ALA A 316 -13.07 15.44 -19.62
C ALA A 316 -13.18 16.02 -21.04
N GLY A 317 -13.29 15.15 -22.06
CA GLY A 317 -13.09 15.51 -23.45
C GLY A 317 -11.60 15.62 -23.77
N GLN A 318 -11.24 15.80 -25.04
CA GLN A 318 -9.91 16.29 -25.36
C GLN A 318 -9.83 17.70 -24.79
N ALA A 319 -9.23 17.84 -23.62
CA ALA A 319 -8.66 19.12 -23.25
C ALA A 319 -7.71 19.45 -24.40
N LYS A 320 -8.03 20.48 -25.19
CA LYS A 320 -6.96 21.18 -25.93
C LYS A 320 -5.92 21.49 -24.86
N ASP A 321 -4.65 21.20 -25.11
CA ASP A 321 -3.53 21.51 -24.21
C ASP A 321 -3.63 22.99 -23.79
N ALA A 322 -4.42 23.27 -22.75
CA ALA A 322 -4.99 24.60 -22.58
C ALA A 322 -3.94 25.58 -22.08
N ASP A 323 -2.81 25.05 -21.59
CA ASP A 323 -1.76 25.81 -20.96
C ASP A 323 -0.39 25.63 -21.62
N GLY A 324 -0.26 24.84 -22.70
CA GLY A 324 1.04 24.57 -23.34
C GLY A 324 2.10 23.91 -22.42
N VAL A 325 1.73 23.54 -21.19
CA VAL A 325 2.60 22.86 -20.24
C VAL A 325 2.63 21.39 -20.62
N GLY A 326 3.77 20.93 -21.15
CA GLY A 326 3.98 19.56 -21.58
C GLY A 326 3.82 18.52 -20.45
N ALA A 327 4.00 17.24 -20.78
CA ALA A 327 4.08 16.18 -19.78
C ALA A 327 5.04 16.59 -18.65
N PRO A 328 4.79 16.18 -17.39
CA PRO A 328 5.74 16.42 -16.30
C PRO A 328 7.13 15.96 -16.74
N GLU A 329 8.14 16.77 -16.41
CA GLU A 329 9.53 16.51 -16.79
C GLU A 329 9.94 15.10 -16.35
N ASP A 330 10.82 14.45 -17.13
CA ASP A 330 11.39 13.15 -16.76
C ASP A 330 12.03 13.29 -15.37
N PRO A 331 11.52 12.61 -14.32
CA PRO A 331 11.99 12.80 -12.95
C PRO A 331 13.49 12.58 -12.78
N ARG A 332 14.10 11.76 -13.63
CA ARG A 332 15.55 11.54 -13.62
C ARG A 332 16.33 12.81 -13.92
N LYS A 333 15.79 13.68 -14.77
CA LYS A 333 16.42 14.96 -15.16
C LYS A 333 16.28 16.03 -14.09
N LEU A 334 15.39 15.82 -13.11
CA LEU A 334 15.19 16.71 -11.97
C LEU A 334 16.25 16.49 -10.87
N PHE A 335 17.01 15.40 -10.93
CA PHE A 335 18.19 15.26 -10.09
C PHE A 335 19.32 16.15 -10.63
N PRO A 336 20.15 16.72 -9.74
CA PRO A 336 21.36 17.43 -10.13
C PRO A 336 22.19 16.64 -11.15
N ALA A 337 22.74 17.34 -12.14
CA ALA A 337 23.73 16.75 -13.02
C ALA A 337 24.92 16.27 -12.18
N ALA A 338 25.44 15.08 -12.49
CA ALA A 338 26.66 14.60 -11.85
C ALA A 338 27.77 15.65 -12.04
N VAL A 339 28.34 16.14 -10.94
CA VAL A 339 29.40 17.16 -11.00
C VAL A 339 30.62 16.54 -11.68
N ALA A 340 30.88 16.98 -12.92
CA ALA A 340 32.04 16.54 -13.70
C ALA A 340 33.31 17.12 -13.06
N GLY A 341 33.89 16.41 -12.07
CA GLY A 341 35.15 16.81 -11.46
C GLY A 341 35.40 16.28 -10.04
N ASP A 342 34.37 15.84 -9.31
CA ASP A 342 34.52 15.36 -7.93
C ASP A 342 34.51 13.82 -7.82
N SER A 343 34.92 13.16 -8.91
CA SER A 343 35.12 11.70 -8.96
C SER A 343 36.28 11.21 -8.09
N THR A 344 36.84 12.06 -7.23
CA THR A 344 37.91 11.74 -6.28
C THR A 344 37.41 10.96 -5.05
N GLY A 345 36.08 10.81 -4.85
CA GLY A 345 35.51 10.08 -3.71
C GLY A 345 34.87 8.71 -4.02
N THR A 346 34.51 8.40 -5.27
CA THR A 346 33.73 7.20 -5.63
C THR A 346 34.50 6.17 -6.45
N SER A 347 35.83 6.10 -6.27
CA SER A 347 36.62 4.96 -6.76
C SER A 347 36.31 3.64 -6.03
N GLN A 348 35.31 3.61 -5.15
CA GLN A 348 34.78 2.36 -4.60
C GLN A 348 33.79 1.72 -5.58
N CYS A 349 34.37 1.04 -6.57
CA CYS A 349 33.79 -0.11 -7.27
C CYS A 349 32.81 0.16 -8.43
N ARG A 350 33.31 0.76 -9.52
CA ARG A 350 32.72 0.51 -10.84
C ARG A 350 33.31 -0.76 -11.44
N SER A 351 32.47 -1.77 -11.66
CA SER A 351 32.85 -3.06 -12.25
C SER A 351 32.85 -3.03 -13.79
N ASP A 352 33.31 -1.93 -14.39
CA ASP A 352 33.42 -1.87 -15.85
C ASP A 352 34.79 -2.43 -16.25
N SER A 353 34.72 -3.63 -16.82
CA SER A 353 35.72 -4.37 -17.58
C SER A 353 37.12 -3.75 -17.72
N SER A 354 38.12 -4.52 -17.27
CA SER A 354 39.55 -4.51 -17.65
C SER A 354 40.58 -3.74 -16.80
N SER A 355 40.23 -3.12 -15.66
CA SER A 355 41.26 -2.59 -14.73
C SER A 355 41.18 -3.23 -13.33
N ALA A 356 42.26 -3.89 -12.94
CA ALA A 356 42.36 -4.83 -11.84
C ALA A 356 42.65 -4.17 -10.46
N SER A 357 42.14 -2.98 -10.14
CA SER A 357 42.50 -2.30 -8.88
C SER A 357 41.37 -1.98 -7.90
N CYS A 358 40.13 -2.42 -8.18
CA CYS A 358 39.05 -2.40 -7.21
C CYS A 358 38.57 -3.82 -6.94
N SER A 359 39.43 -4.66 -6.34
CA SER A 359 38.93 -5.83 -5.62
C SER A 359 38.25 -5.34 -4.34
N ALA A 360 37.01 -4.85 -4.43
CA ALA A 360 36.13 -4.97 -3.28
C ALA A 360 36.13 -6.45 -2.95
N THR A 361 36.80 -6.81 -1.87
CA THR A 361 36.67 -8.14 -1.30
C THR A 361 35.17 -8.36 -1.17
N ASN A 362 34.67 -9.45 -1.74
CA ASN A 362 33.27 -9.88 -1.70
C ASN A 362 32.71 -10.10 -0.28
N GLY A 363 33.35 -9.54 0.76
CA GLY A 363 33.11 -9.82 2.16
C GLY A 363 33.40 -11.28 2.54
N GLY A 364 34.01 -12.08 1.66
CA GLY A 364 34.09 -13.54 1.82
C GLY A 364 32.82 -14.28 1.41
N TRP A 365 31.88 -13.63 0.71
CA TRP A 365 30.63 -14.23 0.22
C TRP A 365 30.78 -14.84 -1.18
N SER A 366 30.10 -15.96 -1.42
CA SER A 366 30.18 -16.68 -2.70
C SER A 366 29.66 -15.81 -3.84
N GLN A 367 30.45 -15.72 -4.90
CA GLN A 367 30.10 -14.93 -6.08
C GLN A 367 29.17 -15.71 -7.01
N PRO A 368 28.31 -15.01 -7.75
CA PRO A 368 27.49 -15.65 -8.77
C PRO A 368 28.36 -16.28 -9.85
N THR A 369 27.94 -17.43 -10.37
CA THR A 369 28.39 -17.90 -11.68
C THR A 369 27.27 -17.69 -12.69
N ASP A 370 27.60 -17.28 -13.92
CA ASP A 370 26.60 -17.01 -14.96
C ASP A 370 25.79 -18.26 -15.37
N ALA A 371 26.20 -19.45 -14.92
CA ALA A 371 25.50 -20.71 -15.14
C ALA A 371 24.35 -20.97 -14.14
N ASP A 372 24.25 -20.21 -13.05
CA ASP A 372 23.34 -20.55 -11.95
C ASP A 372 21.91 -20.02 -12.14
N VAL A 373 21.73 -19.01 -12.98
CA VAL A 373 20.43 -18.36 -13.24
C VAL A 373 20.15 -18.36 -14.74
N PRO A 374 18.99 -18.85 -15.20
CA PRO A 374 18.64 -18.84 -16.61
C PRO A 374 18.73 -17.43 -17.22
N PRO A 375 19.43 -17.24 -18.36
CA PRO A 375 19.60 -15.94 -18.99
C PRO A 375 18.28 -15.23 -19.30
N GLU A 376 17.23 -15.99 -19.62
CA GLU A 376 15.89 -15.45 -19.90
C GLU A 376 15.20 -14.84 -18.67
N TRP A 377 15.71 -15.04 -17.45
CA TRP A 377 15.24 -14.37 -16.24
C TRP A 377 15.95 -13.04 -16.00
N MET A 378 17.12 -12.84 -16.61
CA MET A 378 17.94 -11.65 -16.39
C MET A 378 17.41 -10.46 -17.23
N PRO A 379 17.63 -9.21 -16.78
CA PRO A 379 17.44 -8.06 -17.65
C PRO A 379 18.44 -8.09 -18.81
N SER A 380 18.16 -7.33 -19.87
CA SER A 380 19.12 -7.14 -20.97
C SER A 380 20.41 -6.50 -20.47
N LEU A 381 21.55 -6.83 -21.08
CA LEU A 381 22.84 -6.23 -20.71
C LEU A 381 22.86 -4.71 -20.92
N ASP A 382 22.17 -4.21 -21.95
CA ASP A 382 22.12 -2.78 -22.29
C ASP A 382 21.20 -1.96 -21.36
N SER A 383 20.27 -2.63 -20.68
CA SER A 383 19.36 -2.04 -19.71
C SER A 383 19.28 -2.95 -18.48
N PRO A 384 20.26 -2.85 -17.55
CA PRO A 384 20.33 -3.73 -16.39
C PRO A 384 19.21 -3.44 -15.37
N CYS A 385 18.47 -2.34 -15.54
CA CYS A 385 17.35 -1.97 -14.69
C CYS A 385 16.31 -1.16 -15.47
N ASP A 386 15.05 -1.58 -15.41
CA ASP A 386 13.91 -0.87 -15.99
C ASP A 386 13.42 0.28 -15.09
N ALA A 387 13.86 0.31 -13.82
CA ALA A 387 13.64 1.44 -12.93
C ALA A 387 14.60 2.58 -13.27
N ASP A 388 14.20 3.79 -12.92
CA ASP A 388 15.10 4.94 -12.98
C ASP A 388 16.37 4.64 -12.17
N THR A 389 17.52 5.01 -12.71
CA THR A 389 18.82 4.78 -12.08
C THR A 389 19.59 6.09 -12.02
N ILE A 390 20.14 6.40 -10.84
CA ILE A 390 21.00 7.56 -10.60
C ILE A 390 22.24 7.16 -9.81
N ASP A 391 23.28 7.97 -9.88
CA ASP A 391 24.42 7.88 -8.95
C ASP A 391 24.07 8.54 -7.61
N VAL A 392 24.60 8.04 -6.49
CA VAL A 392 24.40 8.63 -5.16
C VAL A 392 24.81 10.11 -5.11
N ALA A 393 25.82 10.53 -5.88
CA ALA A 393 26.25 11.93 -5.95
C ALA A 393 25.18 12.86 -6.55
N GLN A 394 24.19 12.30 -7.26
CA GLN A 394 23.05 13.05 -7.81
C GLN A 394 21.83 13.02 -6.88
N PHE A 395 21.88 12.28 -5.78
CA PHE A 395 20.70 12.09 -4.94
C PHE A 395 20.29 13.41 -4.29
N ASP A 396 19.08 13.87 -4.63
CA ASP A 396 18.41 14.99 -3.98
C ASP A 396 17.18 14.48 -3.22
N PHE A 397 17.10 14.82 -1.94
CA PHE A 397 16.05 14.29 -1.07
C PHE A 397 14.66 14.85 -1.42
N GLU A 398 14.57 16.12 -1.83
CA GLU A 398 13.28 16.73 -2.17
C GLU A 398 12.73 16.17 -3.49
N THR A 399 13.57 16.04 -4.51
CA THR A 399 13.21 15.37 -5.77
C THR A 399 12.80 13.92 -5.51
N PHE A 400 13.53 13.18 -4.66
CA PHE A 400 13.16 11.83 -4.27
C PHE A 400 11.77 11.77 -3.61
N MET A 401 11.55 12.56 -2.57
CA MET A 401 10.28 12.54 -1.83
C MET A 401 9.10 12.97 -2.72
N ARG A 402 9.30 14.00 -3.54
CA ARG A 402 8.26 14.55 -4.41
C ARG A 402 7.98 13.62 -5.59
N HIS A 403 8.97 13.13 -6.32
CA HIS A 403 8.75 12.46 -7.61
C HIS A 403 8.81 10.93 -7.57
N TYR A 404 9.27 10.34 -6.46
CA TYR A 404 9.36 8.88 -6.30
C TYR A 404 8.51 8.36 -5.14
N VAL A 405 8.51 9.05 -3.99
CA VAL A 405 7.70 8.64 -2.82
C VAL A 405 6.23 9.04 -2.99
N LEU A 406 5.96 10.33 -3.20
CA LEU A 406 4.60 10.82 -3.42
C LEU A 406 4.04 10.26 -4.73
N HIS A 407 4.77 10.43 -5.84
CA HIS A 407 4.42 9.88 -7.15
C HIS A 407 5.08 8.50 -7.33
N PRO A 408 4.38 7.39 -7.05
CA PRO A 408 5.02 6.11 -6.73
C PRO A 408 5.82 5.55 -7.91
N ARG A 409 7.15 5.63 -7.86
CA ARG A 409 8.09 5.09 -8.87
C ARG A 409 9.27 4.39 -8.21
N PRO A 410 9.71 3.22 -8.70
CA PRO A 410 10.96 2.62 -8.25
C PRO A 410 12.18 3.46 -8.67
N LEU A 411 13.22 3.47 -7.83
CA LEU A 411 14.47 4.19 -8.08
C LEU A 411 15.65 3.34 -7.60
N LEU A 412 16.64 3.15 -8.45
CA LEU A 412 17.92 2.56 -8.10
C LEU A 412 18.97 3.66 -7.89
N VAL A 413 19.51 3.75 -6.69
CA VAL A 413 20.60 4.68 -6.34
C VAL A 413 21.90 3.88 -6.26
N ARG A 414 22.76 4.05 -7.28
CA ARG A 414 24.06 3.37 -7.35
C ARG A 414 24.99 3.92 -6.28
N GLY A 415 25.62 3.02 -5.52
CA GLY A 415 26.47 3.41 -4.38
C GLY A 415 25.70 4.03 -3.21
N GLY A 416 24.37 3.93 -3.18
CA GLY A 416 23.51 4.59 -2.19
C GLY A 416 23.59 4.03 -0.77
N VAL A 417 24.25 2.88 -0.54
CA VAL A 417 24.28 2.24 0.80
C VAL A 417 24.92 3.14 1.84
N GLN A 418 25.98 3.90 1.49
CA GLN A 418 26.77 4.81 2.35
C GLN A 418 26.44 4.72 3.86
N MET A 419 27.23 3.94 4.57
CA MET A 419 27.13 3.70 6.03
C MET A 419 28.53 3.77 6.68
N PRO A 420 28.63 3.92 8.01
CA PRO A 420 29.90 3.84 8.71
C PRO A 420 30.65 2.53 8.45
N ALA A 421 31.99 2.60 8.33
CA ALA A 421 32.81 1.45 7.97
C ALA A 421 32.64 0.23 8.89
N HIS A 422 32.50 0.44 10.20
CA HIS A 422 32.27 -0.64 11.17
C HIS A 422 30.94 -1.38 10.95
N VAL A 423 29.92 -0.69 10.41
CA VAL A 423 28.65 -1.32 10.01
C VAL A 423 28.88 -2.19 8.79
N LEU A 424 29.59 -1.69 7.78
CA LEU A 424 29.92 -2.44 6.57
C LEU A 424 30.79 -3.68 6.87
N GLU A 425 31.75 -3.57 7.79
CA GLU A 425 32.55 -4.72 8.25
C GLU A 425 31.67 -5.83 8.87
N SER A 426 30.62 -5.47 9.60
CA SER A 426 29.67 -6.42 10.19
C SER A 426 28.86 -7.20 9.14
N TYR A 427 28.77 -6.70 7.91
CA TYR A 427 28.14 -7.41 6.78
C TYR A 427 29.07 -8.38 6.06
N THR A 428 30.38 -8.33 6.31
CA THR A 428 31.29 -9.35 5.78
C THR A 428 30.98 -10.71 6.41
N ARG A 429 31.32 -11.81 5.75
CA ARG A 429 31.13 -13.17 6.27
C ARG A 429 31.81 -13.33 7.64
N ALA A 430 33.02 -12.80 7.81
CA ALA A 430 33.74 -12.88 9.08
C ALA A 430 33.07 -12.01 10.16
N GLY A 431 32.80 -10.74 9.85
CA GLY A 431 32.16 -9.81 10.79
C GLY A 431 30.77 -10.25 11.22
N LEU A 432 29.97 -10.81 10.31
CA LEU A 432 28.65 -11.34 10.63
C LEU A 432 28.73 -12.54 11.59
N LEU A 433 29.70 -13.44 11.37
CA LEU A 433 29.91 -14.60 12.23
C LEU A 433 30.47 -14.24 13.59
N GLU A 434 31.26 -13.16 13.68
CA GLU A 434 31.72 -12.60 14.93
C GLU A 434 30.56 -11.94 15.71
N ALA A 435 29.79 -11.08 15.04
CA ALA A 435 28.70 -10.33 15.67
C ALA A 435 27.52 -11.23 16.09
N ALA A 436 27.17 -12.21 15.25
CA ALA A 436 25.91 -12.94 15.38
C ALA A 436 26.01 -14.45 15.09
N GLY A 437 27.22 -15.03 14.97
CA GLY A 437 27.38 -16.45 14.61
C GLY A 437 26.64 -17.44 15.52
N GLU A 438 26.55 -17.13 16.81
CA GLU A 438 25.88 -17.95 17.83
C GLU A 438 24.38 -17.61 17.98
N GLN A 439 23.88 -16.62 17.23
CA GLN A 439 22.46 -16.27 17.24
C GLN A 439 21.65 -17.31 16.47
N LYS A 440 20.53 -17.75 17.06
CA LYS A 440 19.58 -18.61 16.34
C LYS A 440 18.78 -17.79 15.35
N VAL A 441 18.88 -18.14 14.08
CA VAL A 441 18.09 -17.54 12.99
C VAL A 441 17.01 -18.52 12.51
N SER A 442 15.91 -17.96 12.01
CA SER A 442 14.84 -18.71 11.34
C SER A 442 14.98 -18.50 9.83
N ALA A 443 15.22 -19.58 9.09
CA ALA A 443 15.25 -19.58 7.64
C ALA A 443 13.96 -20.22 7.10
N GLU A 444 13.23 -19.52 6.24
CA GLU A 444 11.94 -19.94 5.69
C GLU A 444 12.05 -20.20 4.19
N ARG A 445 11.16 -21.01 3.61
CA ARG A 445 11.13 -21.23 2.15
C ARG A 445 10.88 -19.94 1.36
N PHE A 446 10.17 -19.01 1.98
CA PHE A 446 9.93 -17.64 1.58
C PHE A 446 9.38 -16.89 2.80
N PRO A 447 9.45 -15.55 2.83
CA PRO A 447 8.88 -14.77 3.93
C PRO A 447 7.42 -15.14 4.23
N GLU A 448 7.11 -15.35 5.50
CA GLU A 448 5.77 -15.69 6.01
C GLU A 448 5.22 -17.04 5.53
N ALA A 449 6.05 -17.96 5.05
CA ALA A 449 5.61 -19.25 4.49
C ALA A 449 4.68 -20.03 5.44
N LYS A 450 4.98 -20.01 6.75
CA LYS A 450 4.14 -20.64 7.78
C LYS A 450 2.69 -20.18 7.75
N GLY A 451 2.44 -18.88 7.51
CA GLY A 451 1.09 -18.32 7.46
C GLY A 451 0.29 -18.77 6.22
N TYR A 452 0.99 -19.09 5.14
CA TYR A 452 0.37 -19.35 3.84
C TYR A 452 0.24 -20.84 3.50
N ASP A 453 1.34 -21.59 3.61
CA ASP A 453 1.38 -23.01 3.25
C ASP A 453 1.66 -23.94 4.45
N GLY A 454 1.83 -23.37 5.66
CA GLY A 454 2.08 -24.13 6.89
C GLY A 454 3.52 -24.62 7.04
N SER A 455 4.43 -24.28 6.12
CA SER A 455 5.85 -24.64 6.21
C SER A 455 6.45 -24.09 7.50
N LYS A 456 7.16 -24.94 8.24
CA LYS A 456 7.86 -24.51 9.46
C LYS A 456 9.23 -23.93 9.10
N PRO A 457 9.65 -22.81 9.73
CA PRO A 457 11.00 -22.31 9.58
C PRO A 457 12.03 -23.35 10.07
N VAL A 458 13.16 -23.42 9.37
CA VAL A 458 14.35 -24.13 9.83
C VAL A 458 15.09 -23.21 10.78
N LYS A 459 15.25 -23.63 12.03
CA LYS A 459 15.96 -22.87 13.07
C LYS A 459 17.37 -23.45 13.24
N LYS A 460 18.39 -22.62 13.10
CA LYS A 460 19.81 -22.98 13.22
C LYS A 460 20.61 -21.82 13.78
N LEU A 461 21.83 -22.09 14.26
CA LEU A 461 22.79 -21.02 14.52
C LEU A 461 23.12 -20.32 13.18
N LEU A 462 23.37 -19.01 13.22
CA LEU A 462 23.73 -18.26 12.03
C LEU A 462 24.99 -18.84 11.36
N ARG A 463 25.96 -19.28 12.17
CA ARG A 463 27.16 -19.98 11.69
C ARG A 463 26.82 -21.21 10.86
N GLU A 464 25.99 -22.11 11.39
CA GLU A 464 25.55 -23.32 10.69
C GLU A 464 24.79 -22.98 9.40
N TYR A 465 24.02 -21.88 9.39
CA TYR A 465 23.32 -21.43 8.19
C TYR A 465 24.30 -20.93 7.13
N VAL A 466 25.26 -20.07 7.50
CA VAL A 466 26.29 -19.53 6.61
C VAL A 466 27.18 -20.63 6.03
N GLU A 467 27.58 -21.62 6.84
CA GLU A 467 28.30 -22.80 6.36
C GLU A 467 27.49 -23.59 5.33
N SER A 468 26.18 -23.76 5.58
CA SER A 468 25.30 -24.47 4.65
C SER A 468 25.09 -23.77 3.30
N LEU A 469 25.40 -22.47 3.18
CA LEU A 469 25.41 -21.77 1.89
C LEU A 469 26.61 -22.20 1.03
N GLY A 470 27.77 -22.46 1.65
CA GLY A 470 28.98 -22.91 0.96
C GLY A 470 28.90 -24.35 0.43
N ASP A 471 28.12 -25.21 1.08
CA ASP A 471 27.93 -26.62 0.69
C ASP A 471 27.00 -26.82 -0.54
N ARG A 472 26.69 -25.75 -1.29
CA ARG A 472 25.71 -25.75 -2.39
C ARG A 472 26.33 -25.92 -3.78
N SER A 473 27.56 -26.43 -3.90
CA SER A 473 28.22 -26.64 -5.20
C SER A 473 27.40 -27.57 -6.11
N GLY A 474 26.58 -26.99 -6.97
CA GLY A 474 25.70 -27.66 -7.93
C GLY A 474 24.21 -27.29 -7.84
N LEU A 475 23.62 -26.87 -8.97
CA LEU A 475 22.21 -26.48 -9.15
C LEU A 475 21.18 -27.48 -8.55
N SER A 476 21.46 -28.78 -8.60
CA SER A 476 20.57 -29.83 -8.05
C SER A 476 20.43 -29.75 -6.52
N MET A 477 21.52 -29.41 -5.81
CA MET A 477 21.53 -29.23 -4.37
C MET A 477 21.02 -27.84 -3.97
N ALA A 478 21.31 -26.82 -4.78
CA ALA A 478 20.78 -25.48 -4.60
C ALA A 478 19.23 -25.46 -4.58
N LYS A 479 18.58 -26.27 -5.43
CA LYS A 479 17.11 -26.39 -5.51
C LYS A 479 16.47 -27.08 -4.29
N LYS A 480 17.18 -27.96 -3.59
CA LYS A 480 16.65 -28.75 -2.47
C LYS A 480 16.70 -28.02 -1.11
N LYS A 481 17.45 -26.92 -1.01
CA LYS A 481 17.67 -26.18 0.25
C LYS A 481 17.53 -24.66 0.03
N LEU A 482 16.34 -24.18 -0.31
CA LEU A 482 16.04 -22.75 -0.56
C LEU A 482 15.48 -22.02 0.68
N HIS A 483 15.96 -22.37 1.88
CA HIS A 483 15.56 -21.65 3.09
C HIS A 483 16.33 -20.33 3.17
N TYR A 484 15.61 -19.23 3.18
CA TYR A 484 16.07 -17.85 3.15
C TYR A 484 15.92 -17.23 4.54
N VAL A 485 16.98 -16.60 5.06
CA VAL A 485 16.87 -15.80 6.28
C VAL A 485 16.28 -14.45 5.90
N TYR A 486 15.11 -14.15 6.45
CA TYR A 486 14.42 -12.88 6.30
C TYR A 486 13.82 -12.49 7.65
N ALA A 487 14.63 -11.83 8.47
CA ALA A 487 14.35 -11.59 9.88
C ALA A 487 13.88 -10.16 10.08
N ARG A 488 12.61 -10.00 10.50
CA ARG A 488 12.14 -8.72 11.02
C ARG A 488 12.80 -8.45 12.36
N LEU A 489 13.50 -7.34 12.48
CA LEU A 489 14.23 -7.02 13.70
C LEU A 489 13.35 -6.25 14.69
N PRO A 490 13.15 -6.76 15.92
CA PRO A 490 12.54 -5.99 17.00
C PRO A 490 13.47 -4.86 17.46
N LYS A 491 12.93 -3.91 18.24
CA LYS A 491 13.72 -2.77 18.74
C LYS A 491 14.84 -3.21 19.70
N GLU A 492 14.64 -4.35 20.36
CA GLU A 492 15.53 -4.93 21.35
C GLU A 492 16.55 -5.90 20.74
N GLU A 493 16.59 -6.04 19.40
CA GLU A 493 17.60 -6.86 18.73
C GLU A 493 19.01 -6.33 19.04
N VAL A 494 19.92 -7.23 19.40
CA VAL A 494 21.30 -6.87 19.78
C VAL A 494 22.30 -7.42 18.78
N ALA A 495 22.14 -8.66 18.32
CA ALA A 495 23.16 -9.34 17.51
C ALA A 495 23.18 -8.84 16.06
N LEU A 496 22.01 -8.49 15.52
CA LEU A 496 21.86 -8.01 14.14
C LEU A 496 21.55 -6.50 14.08
N ASN A 497 21.75 -5.76 15.15
CA ASN A 497 21.33 -4.36 15.25
C ASN A 497 22.04 -3.43 14.25
N PHE A 498 23.26 -3.78 13.80
CA PHE A 498 24.00 -3.04 12.78
C PHE A 498 23.17 -2.87 11.50
N SER A 499 22.32 -3.84 11.18
CA SER A 499 21.45 -3.80 10.00
C SER A 499 20.27 -2.84 10.12
N THR A 500 20.01 -2.29 11.31
CA THR A 500 18.99 -1.24 11.51
C THR A 500 19.47 0.15 11.12
N THR A 501 20.77 0.30 10.84
CA THR A 501 21.38 1.53 10.33
C THR A 501 20.81 1.82 8.95
N MET A 502 20.13 2.96 8.79
CA MET A 502 19.66 3.41 7.47
C MET A 502 20.82 4.01 6.67
N PRO A 503 20.77 3.92 5.32
CA PRO A 503 21.76 4.59 4.47
C PRO A 503 21.71 6.12 4.66
N ASP A 504 22.86 6.78 4.51
CA ASP A 504 23.01 8.23 4.79
C ASP A 504 22.04 9.11 3.99
N ILE A 505 21.65 8.68 2.79
CA ILE A 505 20.65 9.36 1.94
C ILE A 505 19.26 9.49 2.61
N LEU A 506 18.95 8.68 3.63
CA LEU A 506 17.67 8.67 4.35
C LEU A 506 17.81 8.87 5.86
N ALA A 507 18.99 8.59 6.42
CA ALA A 507 19.26 8.69 7.85
C ALA A 507 18.87 10.07 8.41
N GLY A 508 18.03 10.08 9.45
CA GLY A 508 17.54 11.30 10.10
C GLY A 508 16.51 12.13 9.30
N ARG A 509 16.15 11.72 8.08
CA ARG A 509 15.21 12.46 7.20
C ARG A 509 13.85 11.80 7.04
N VAL A 510 13.72 10.54 7.45
CA VAL A 510 12.47 9.76 7.41
C VAL A 510 12.19 9.08 8.74
N GLU A 511 10.93 8.73 8.99
CA GLU A 511 10.55 7.92 10.13
C GLU A 511 10.81 6.44 9.83
N HIS A 512 11.75 5.83 10.56
CA HIS A 512 12.08 4.41 10.40
C HIS A 512 10.91 3.53 10.91
N GLY A 513 10.25 2.82 10.00
CA GLY A 513 9.10 1.93 10.27
C GLY A 513 9.48 0.49 10.63
N GLY A 514 10.75 0.13 10.47
CA GLY A 514 11.31 -1.17 10.83
C GLY A 514 12.25 -1.72 9.76
N THR A 515 13.05 -2.72 10.14
CA THR A 515 14.06 -3.34 9.28
C THR A 515 13.81 -4.84 9.15
N HIS A 516 14.05 -5.37 7.95
CA HIS A 516 14.24 -6.79 7.72
C HIS A 516 15.70 -7.05 7.32
N PHE A 517 16.44 -7.75 8.17
CA PHE A 517 17.73 -8.30 7.79
C PHE A 517 17.52 -9.50 6.87
N TYR A 518 18.32 -9.62 5.82
CA TYR A 518 18.27 -10.78 4.95
C TYR A 518 19.64 -11.37 4.64
N LEU A 519 19.65 -12.69 4.51
CA LEU A 519 20.79 -13.46 4.04
C LEU A 519 20.27 -14.66 3.25
N GLY A 520 20.79 -14.82 2.03
CA GLY A 520 20.44 -15.93 1.16
C GLY A 520 21.56 -16.26 0.19
N GLY A 521 21.56 -17.50 -0.28
CA GLY A 521 22.40 -17.91 -1.40
C GLY A 521 21.65 -17.86 -2.73
N VAL A 522 22.30 -18.34 -3.79
CA VAL A 522 21.74 -18.37 -5.14
C VAL A 522 20.34 -18.99 -5.19
N LEU A 523 19.45 -18.40 -6.00
CA LEU A 523 18.03 -18.76 -6.20
C LEU A 523 17.11 -18.53 -4.99
N MET A 524 17.61 -18.05 -3.86
CA MET A 524 16.78 -17.68 -2.71
C MET A 524 16.27 -16.25 -2.85
N GLY A 525 15.15 -15.94 -2.19
CA GLY A 525 14.63 -14.58 -2.16
C GLY A 525 13.17 -14.54 -1.76
N THR A 526 12.50 -13.48 -2.19
CA THR A 526 11.12 -13.19 -1.80
C THR A 526 10.22 -13.30 -3.02
N PRO A 527 9.12 -14.07 -2.97
CA PRO A 527 8.17 -14.13 -4.08
C PRO A 527 7.46 -12.77 -4.26
N PRO A 528 6.79 -12.55 -5.41
CA PRO A 528 6.03 -11.33 -5.63
C PRO A 528 5.09 -11.00 -4.46
N GLN A 529 5.26 -9.80 -3.89
CA GLN A 529 4.46 -9.24 -2.81
C GLN A 529 4.52 -7.72 -2.85
N HIS A 530 3.74 -7.02 -2.02
CA HIS A 530 3.79 -5.56 -1.91
C HIS A 530 3.53 -5.10 -0.47
N HIS A 531 3.99 -3.89 -0.14
CA HIS A 531 3.73 -3.23 1.13
C HIS A 531 3.82 -1.70 0.98
N GLY A 532 4.03 -0.99 2.09
CA GLY A 532 4.34 0.45 2.09
C GLY A 532 5.70 0.75 1.43
N PRO A 533 6.12 2.02 1.41
CA PRO A 533 7.43 2.37 0.84
C PRO A 533 8.56 1.70 1.62
N ALA A 534 9.57 1.22 0.89
CA ALA A 534 10.76 0.61 1.49
C ALA A 534 12.00 0.80 0.61
N THR A 535 13.18 0.71 1.22
CA THR A 535 14.48 0.76 0.54
C THR A 535 15.30 -0.47 0.90
N ASP A 536 15.84 -1.15 -0.11
CA ASP A 536 16.69 -2.31 0.05
C ASP A 536 18.15 -1.90 -0.13
N SER A 537 18.91 -1.97 0.94
CA SER A 537 20.36 -1.74 0.99
C SER A 537 21.06 -3.07 0.75
N LEU A 538 21.58 -3.30 -0.45
CA LEU A 538 22.33 -4.52 -0.79
C LEU A 538 23.82 -4.30 -0.51
N VAL A 539 24.35 -4.87 0.58
CA VAL A 539 25.73 -4.62 1.01
C VAL A 539 26.72 -5.51 0.28
N HIS A 540 26.42 -6.81 0.15
CA HIS A 540 27.18 -7.73 -0.70
C HIS A 540 26.27 -8.61 -1.55
N GLY A 541 26.76 -9.00 -2.72
CA GLY A 541 26.07 -9.89 -3.65
C GLY A 541 25.40 -9.18 -4.82
N ARG A 542 24.52 -9.92 -5.50
CA ARG A 542 23.69 -9.43 -6.60
C ARG A 542 22.27 -9.95 -6.45
N LYS A 543 21.29 -9.10 -6.72
CA LYS A 543 19.87 -9.40 -6.55
C LYS A 543 19.10 -9.01 -7.81
N LEU A 544 18.37 -9.96 -8.36
CA LEU A 544 17.39 -9.72 -9.41
C LEU A 544 16.06 -9.33 -8.76
N TRP A 545 15.48 -8.25 -9.26
CA TRP A 545 14.17 -7.77 -8.88
C TRP A 545 13.20 -7.95 -10.04
N LEU A 546 11.99 -8.40 -9.71
CA LEU A 546 10.79 -8.22 -10.50
C LEU A 546 10.01 -7.06 -9.90
N LEU A 547 9.52 -6.16 -10.73
CA LEU A 547 8.74 -4.99 -10.32
C LEU A 547 7.49 -4.91 -11.18
N GLU A 548 6.35 -4.66 -10.54
CA GLU A 548 5.07 -4.46 -11.21
C GLU A 548 4.36 -3.24 -10.61
N PRO A 549 3.81 -2.35 -11.46
CA PRO A 549 3.03 -1.22 -11.00
C PRO A 549 1.75 -1.70 -10.29
N PRO A 550 1.10 -0.84 -9.48
CA PRO A 550 -0.09 -1.19 -8.74
C PRO A 550 -1.24 -1.80 -9.58
N GLY A 551 -1.35 -1.48 -10.88
CA GLY A 551 -2.32 -2.04 -11.83
C GLY A 551 -2.12 -3.52 -12.12
N ARG A 552 -0.91 -4.02 -11.92
CA ARG A 552 -0.51 -5.42 -12.10
C ARG A 552 -0.19 -6.13 -10.77
N GLU A 553 -0.75 -5.61 -9.68
CA GLU A 553 -0.50 -6.12 -8.33
C GLU A 553 -0.76 -7.61 -8.18
N LEU A 554 0.21 -8.29 -7.57
CA LEU A 554 0.22 -9.74 -7.37
C LEU A 554 0.85 -10.08 -6.02
N ILE A 555 0.25 -11.02 -5.31
CA ILE A 555 0.89 -11.70 -4.17
C ILE A 555 1.04 -13.17 -4.52
N VAL A 556 2.17 -13.77 -4.17
CA VAL A 556 2.50 -15.16 -4.46
C VAL A 556 2.84 -15.90 -3.17
N HIS A 557 2.20 -17.05 -2.96
CA HIS A 557 2.28 -17.88 -1.76
C HIS A 557 3.09 -19.16 -2.02
N GLN A 558 4.29 -18.98 -2.58
CA GLN A 558 5.26 -20.04 -2.82
C GLN A 558 6.67 -19.45 -2.88
N ALA A 559 7.70 -20.29 -2.90
CA ALA A 559 9.07 -19.83 -3.02
C ALA A 559 9.30 -19.03 -4.32
N ALA A 560 10.14 -18.00 -4.26
CA ALA A 560 10.47 -17.15 -5.41
C ALA A 560 10.94 -18.00 -6.61
N TYR A 561 11.88 -18.91 -6.40
CA TYR A 561 12.36 -19.83 -7.43
C TYR A 561 11.22 -20.63 -8.10
N ASP A 562 10.32 -21.22 -7.31
CA ASP A 562 9.19 -22.01 -7.84
C ASP A 562 8.27 -21.13 -8.72
N TYR A 563 8.13 -19.84 -8.37
CA TYR A 563 7.36 -18.88 -9.15
C TYR A 563 8.04 -18.55 -10.48
N PHE A 564 9.34 -18.27 -10.47
CA PHE A 564 10.11 -18.02 -11.69
C PHE A 564 10.07 -19.23 -12.63
N VAL A 565 10.31 -20.44 -12.12
CA VAL A 565 10.26 -21.66 -12.96
C VAL A 565 8.89 -21.84 -13.59
N ARG A 566 7.81 -21.75 -12.80
CA ARG A 566 6.44 -21.95 -13.31
C ARG A 566 6.05 -20.93 -14.36
N THR A 567 6.50 -19.69 -14.21
CA THR A 567 6.12 -18.58 -15.10
C THR A 567 7.07 -18.38 -16.27
N GLY A 568 8.18 -19.12 -16.34
CA GLY A 568 9.24 -18.84 -17.31
C GLY A 568 9.94 -17.49 -17.05
N GLY A 569 10.11 -17.13 -15.77
CA GLY A 569 10.77 -15.89 -15.35
C GLY A 569 9.87 -14.66 -15.34
N ALA A 570 8.55 -14.85 -15.22
CA ALA A 570 7.54 -13.79 -15.23
C ALA A 570 7.71 -12.81 -16.43
N PRO A 571 7.45 -13.28 -17.66
CA PRO A 571 7.62 -12.45 -18.85
C PRO A 571 6.69 -11.22 -18.78
N GLY A 572 7.23 -10.05 -19.14
CA GLY A 572 6.52 -8.77 -19.12
C GLY A 572 6.63 -7.98 -17.81
N SER A 573 7.18 -8.58 -16.75
CA SER A 573 7.56 -7.85 -15.54
C SER A 573 8.76 -6.95 -15.78
N LEU A 574 8.77 -5.80 -15.13
CA LEU A 574 9.94 -4.92 -15.11
C LEU A 574 11.04 -5.58 -14.27
N ARG A 575 12.28 -5.46 -14.70
CA ARG A 575 13.44 -6.13 -14.09
C ARG A 575 14.48 -5.14 -13.65
N CYS A 576 15.14 -5.45 -12.54
CA CYS A 576 16.28 -4.67 -12.08
C CYS A 576 17.35 -5.57 -11.46
N LEU A 577 18.59 -5.42 -11.92
CA LEU A 577 19.75 -6.06 -11.32
C LEU A 577 20.43 -5.07 -10.36
N GLN A 578 20.20 -5.29 -9.07
CA GLN A 578 20.86 -4.57 -7.99
C GLN A 578 22.22 -5.19 -7.70
N GLN A 579 23.24 -4.35 -7.54
CA GLN A 579 24.61 -4.73 -7.21
C GLN A 579 24.96 -4.35 -5.76
N ALA A 580 26.06 -4.90 -5.26
CA ALA A 580 26.60 -4.52 -3.95
C ALA A 580 26.88 -3.01 -3.89
N GLY A 581 26.47 -2.38 -2.80
CA GLY A 581 26.57 -0.94 -2.59
C GLY A 581 25.35 -0.14 -3.05
N ASP A 582 24.40 -0.75 -3.78
CA ASP A 582 23.20 -0.06 -4.27
C ASP A 582 22.08 0.00 -3.24
N VAL A 583 21.29 1.07 -3.31
CA VAL A 583 19.97 1.15 -2.66
C VAL A 583 18.88 1.12 -3.73
N LEU A 584 17.96 0.15 -3.64
CA LEU A 584 16.75 0.15 -4.46
C LEU A 584 15.55 0.61 -3.61
N PHE A 585 14.90 1.68 -4.05
CA PHE A 585 13.62 2.11 -3.50
C PHE A 585 12.47 1.39 -4.22
N VAL A 586 11.59 0.77 -3.42
CA VAL A 586 10.31 0.23 -3.88
C VAL A 586 9.18 1.07 -3.26
N PRO A 587 8.40 1.78 -4.08
CA PRO A 587 7.33 2.62 -3.59
C PRO A 587 6.13 1.80 -3.08
N ARG A 588 5.21 2.50 -2.40
CA ARG A 588 3.96 1.91 -1.91
C ARG A 588 3.21 1.19 -3.03
N ALA A 589 2.60 0.06 -2.68
CA ALA A 589 1.65 -0.68 -3.52
C ALA A 589 2.24 -1.30 -4.80
N TRP A 590 3.50 -1.04 -5.13
CA TRP A 590 4.22 -1.76 -6.17
C TRP A 590 4.47 -3.19 -5.72
N THR A 591 4.18 -4.13 -6.61
CA THR A 591 4.56 -5.53 -6.38
C THR A 591 6.02 -5.70 -6.73
N TYR A 592 6.75 -6.37 -5.85
CA TYR A 592 8.14 -6.72 -6.07
C TYR A 592 8.37 -8.18 -5.70
N GLY A 593 9.26 -8.84 -6.45
CA GLY A 593 9.83 -10.15 -6.12
C GLY A 593 11.33 -10.09 -6.25
N THR A 594 12.06 -10.92 -5.50
CA THR A 594 13.52 -10.91 -5.50
C THR A 594 14.12 -12.30 -5.58
N LEU A 595 15.29 -12.38 -6.20
CA LEU A 595 16.08 -13.60 -6.30
C LEU A 595 17.57 -13.24 -6.22
N CYS A 596 18.30 -13.91 -5.34
CA CYS A 596 19.74 -13.74 -5.20
C CYS A 596 20.47 -14.52 -6.28
N ILE A 597 21.38 -13.86 -6.99
CA ILE A 597 22.14 -14.43 -8.11
C ILE A 597 23.42 -15.12 -7.60
N GLY A 598 23.88 -14.75 -6.41
CA GLY A 598 24.90 -15.43 -5.61
C GLY A 598 24.52 -15.37 -4.14
N ASP A 599 25.50 -15.38 -3.24
CA ASP A 599 25.23 -15.01 -1.85
C ASP A 599 24.91 -13.52 -1.78
N CYS A 600 23.82 -13.18 -1.10
CA CYS A 600 23.30 -11.82 -0.93
C CYS A 600 23.09 -11.54 0.55
N VAL A 601 23.56 -10.38 1.01
CA VAL A 601 23.32 -9.92 2.38
C VAL A 601 23.08 -8.42 2.39
N GLY A 602 22.08 -8.01 3.18
CA GLY A 602 21.63 -6.63 3.23
C GLY A 602 20.47 -6.42 4.18
N ALA A 603 19.82 -5.28 4.04
CA ALA A 603 18.66 -4.92 4.84
C ALA A 603 17.59 -4.21 4.01
N LEU A 604 16.34 -4.55 4.25
CA LEU A 604 15.18 -3.80 3.75
C LEU A 604 14.66 -2.90 4.87
N HIS A 605 14.65 -1.59 4.64
CA HIS A 605 14.16 -0.60 5.58
C HIS A 605 12.78 -0.10 5.13
N HIS A 606 11.78 -0.26 6.00
CA HIS A 606 10.49 0.40 5.84
C HIS A 606 10.56 1.80 6.43
N PHE A 607 9.92 2.77 5.79
CA PHE A 607 9.87 4.12 6.34
C PHE A 607 8.50 4.78 6.12
N SER A 608 8.30 5.92 6.78
CA SER A 608 7.21 6.86 6.51
C SER A 608 7.72 8.29 6.48
N HIS A 609 6.94 9.16 5.86
CA HIS A 609 7.13 10.60 5.95
C HIS A 609 5.76 11.28 6.03
N LYS A 610 5.55 12.12 7.04
CA LYS A 610 4.23 12.71 7.33
C LYS A 610 3.62 13.48 6.16
N GLN A 611 4.44 14.25 5.44
CA GLN A 611 3.97 15.08 4.32
C GLN A 611 3.72 14.31 3.01
N TRP A 612 4.52 13.29 2.73
CA TRP A 612 4.63 12.68 1.40
C TRP A 612 4.03 11.29 1.32
N ASP A 613 3.71 10.69 2.46
CA ASP A 613 3.04 9.41 2.49
C ASP A 613 1.53 9.60 2.44
N LEU A 614 0.88 9.09 1.39
CA LEU A 614 -0.58 9.12 1.17
C LEU A 614 -1.36 8.23 2.16
N ARG A 615 -0.97 8.21 3.44
CA ARG A 615 -1.68 7.49 4.51
C ARG A 615 -2.88 8.27 5.00
N GLU A 616 -2.70 9.58 5.15
CA GLU A 616 -3.73 10.55 5.53
C GLU A 616 -4.51 10.97 4.28
#